data_AF-A0A9D8AQA2-F1
#
_entry.id   AF-A0A9D8AQA2-F1
#
_cell.length_a   1.000
_cell.length_b   1.000
_cell.length_c   1.000
_cell.angle_alpha   90.00
_cell.angle_beta   90.00
_cell.angle_gamma   90.00
#
_symmetry.space_group_name_H-M   'P 1'
#
loop_
_entity.id
_entity.type
_entity.pdbx_description
1 polymer ?
#
loop_
_entity_poly.entity_id
_entity_poly.type
_entity_poly.pdbx_seq_one_letter_code
_entity_poly.pdbx_strand_id
1 'polypeptide(L)'
;MRWDTHGYFTGDYGDLSPNSVLKRRNGVCSGYANLFDSLVKKMEIVSFVVSGFAKGYGYSQKEKISDDSANHAWNAVYIEDAWYLLDSTWGSGYAKPGKRGELVFLKKLNDYYFLTPPENFICSHLPKQEYAQLLDPPITIEEFKQLKKPFFYSTRKTQNKK
;
A
#
# COMPACT_ATOMS: atom_id res chain seq x y z
N MET A 1 2.60 12.74 -5.63
CA MET A 1 1.14 12.70 -5.39
C MET A 1 0.93 12.89 -3.87
N ARG A 2 -0.19 13.49 -3.44
CA ARG A 2 -0.60 13.63 -2.02
C ARG A 2 -1.76 12.65 -1.76
N TRP A 3 -1.86 12.15 -0.53
CA TRP A 3 -3.01 11.32 -0.12
C TRP A 3 -4.23 12.22 0.10
N ASP A 4 -5.35 11.88 -0.55
CA ASP A 4 -6.63 12.57 -0.40
C ASP A 4 -7.33 12.14 0.89
N THR A 5 -6.99 12.79 2.00
CA THR A 5 -7.61 12.53 3.30
C THR A 5 -9.07 12.98 3.33
N HIS A 6 -9.47 13.96 2.52
CA HIS A 6 -10.85 14.43 2.46
C HIS A 6 -11.76 13.42 1.76
N GLY A 7 -11.37 12.89 0.60
CA GLY A 7 -12.12 11.85 -0.12
C GLY A 7 -12.25 10.56 0.68
N TYR A 8 -11.20 10.17 1.42
CA TYR A 8 -11.24 8.98 2.29
C TYR A 8 -12.33 9.05 3.37
N PHE A 9 -12.55 10.22 3.99
CA PHE A 9 -13.55 10.37 5.05
C PHE A 9 -14.95 10.72 4.56
N THR A 10 -15.07 11.27 3.36
CA THR A 10 -16.37 11.72 2.81
C THR A 10 -17.00 10.69 1.87
N GLY A 11 -16.23 9.73 1.36
CA GLY A 11 -16.67 8.80 0.32
C GLY A 11 -16.80 9.44 -1.06
N ASP A 12 -16.54 10.75 -1.19
CA ASP A 12 -16.46 11.45 -2.46
C ASP A 12 -15.02 11.43 -2.98
N TYR A 13 -14.72 10.40 -3.76
CA TYR A 13 -13.38 10.17 -4.30
C TYR A 13 -13.09 10.98 -5.57
N GLY A 14 -14.10 11.64 -6.15
CA GLY A 14 -14.02 12.25 -7.49
C GLY A 14 -13.66 11.24 -8.59
N ASP A 15 -13.17 11.74 -9.73
CA ASP A 15 -12.68 10.90 -10.83
C ASP A 15 -11.32 10.26 -10.49
N LEU A 16 -11.34 8.93 -10.29
CA LEU A 16 -10.17 8.09 -9.98
C LEU A 16 -9.46 7.54 -11.22
N SER A 17 -9.80 8.00 -12.43
CA SER A 17 -9.09 7.63 -13.65
C SER A 17 -7.61 8.00 -13.56
N PRO A 18 -6.69 7.20 -14.14
CA PRO A 18 -5.25 7.47 -14.10
C PRO A 18 -4.89 8.88 -14.55
N ASN A 19 -5.57 9.41 -15.57
CA ASN A 19 -5.37 10.77 -16.07
C ASN A 19 -5.82 11.85 -15.08
N SER A 20 -6.95 11.64 -14.39
CA SER A 20 -7.44 12.57 -13.36
C SER A 20 -6.55 12.56 -12.13
N VAL A 21 -6.16 11.39 -11.64
CA VAL A 21 -5.24 11.23 -10.49
C VAL A 21 -3.86 11.83 -10.79
N LEU A 22 -3.33 11.59 -11.99
CA LEU A 22 -2.06 12.17 -12.45
C LEU A 22 -2.12 13.71 -12.53
N LYS A 23 -3.22 14.27 -13.05
CA LYS A 23 -3.43 15.73 -13.14
C LYS A 23 -3.68 16.39 -11.78
N ARG A 24 -4.50 15.78 -10.92
CA ARG A 24 -4.87 16.31 -9.59
C ARG A 24 -3.75 16.14 -8.57
N ARG A 25 -2.82 15.21 -8.79
CA ARG A 25 -1.78 14.81 -7.84
C ARG A 25 -2.36 14.47 -6.45
N ASN A 26 -3.62 14.05 -6.38
CA ASN A 26 -4.38 13.76 -5.16
C ASN A 26 -5.25 12.52 -5.43
N GLY A 27 -5.24 11.55 -4.51
CA GLY A 27 -6.03 10.33 -4.66
C GLY A 27 -5.98 9.43 -3.41
N VAL A 28 -6.90 8.48 -3.35
CA VAL A 28 -6.88 7.36 -2.39
C VAL A 28 -6.09 6.18 -2.95
N CYS A 29 -5.92 5.11 -2.17
CA CYS A 29 -5.06 3.97 -2.51
C CYS A 29 -5.31 3.37 -3.90
N SER A 30 -6.57 3.25 -4.31
CA SER A 30 -6.95 2.77 -5.64
C SER A 30 -6.45 3.69 -6.77
N GLY A 31 -6.44 5.01 -6.56
CA GLY A 31 -5.91 5.96 -7.54
C GLY A 31 -4.41 5.82 -7.76
N TYR A 32 -3.64 5.62 -6.67
CA TYR A 32 -2.20 5.35 -6.75
C TYR A 32 -1.93 4.03 -7.48
N ALA A 33 -2.65 2.97 -7.09
CA ALA A 33 -2.46 1.65 -7.66
C ALA A 33 -2.80 1.59 -9.15
N ASN A 34 -3.92 2.20 -9.57
CA ASN A 34 -4.34 2.26 -10.96
C ASN A 34 -3.38 3.08 -11.83
N LEU A 35 -2.85 4.20 -11.31
CA LEU A 35 -1.88 4.99 -12.06
C LEU A 35 -0.58 4.21 -12.27
N PHE A 36 -0.06 3.59 -11.22
CA PHE A 36 1.16 2.79 -11.31
C PHE A 36 1.00 1.64 -12.30
N ASP A 37 -0.10 0.88 -12.20
CA ASP A 37 -0.44 -0.22 -13.13
C ASP A 37 -0.47 0.26 -14.59
N SER A 38 -1.10 1.41 -14.84
CA SER A 38 -1.18 2.00 -16.18
C SER A 38 0.18 2.41 -16.75
N LEU A 39 1.11 2.87 -15.90
CA LEU A 39 2.45 3.26 -16.32
C LEU A 39 3.31 2.04 -16.65
N VAL A 40 3.30 1.01 -15.80
CA VAL A 40 4.14 -0.17 -16.01
C VAL A 40 3.65 -1.03 -17.16
N LYS A 41 2.33 -1.12 -17.39
CA LYS A 41 1.77 -1.78 -18.58
C LYS A 41 2.19 -1.11 -19.89
N LYS A 42 2.35 0.21 -19.91
CA LYS A 42 2.90 0.93 -21.08
C LYS A 42 4.38 0.63 -21.33
N MET A 43 5.09 0.12 -20.32
CA MET A 43 6.46 -0.36 -20.42
C MET A 43 6.51 -1.88 -20.64
N GLU A 44 5.37 -2.50 -20.98
CA GLU A 44 5.24 -3.95 -21.23
C GLU A 44 5.58 -4.82 -20.01
N ILE A 45 5.53 -4.25 -18.81
CA ILE A 45 5.70 -4.99 -17.56
C ILE A 45 4.36 -5.59 -17.16
N VAL A 46 4.36 -6.89 -16.85
CA VAL A 46 3.16 -7.59 -16.38
C VAL A 46 2.84 -7.14 -14.95
N SER A 47 1.62 -6.64 -14.75
CA SER A 47 1.15 -6.15 -13.45
C SER A 47 -0.35 -6.28 -13.28
N PHE A 48 -0.79 -6.29 -12.02
CA PHE A 48 -2.19 -6.16 -11.66
C PHE A 48 -2.38 -5.39 -10.35
N VAL A 49 -3.58 -4.82 -10.18
CA VAL A 49 -3.99 -4.16 -8.93
C VAL A 49 -4.52 -5.21 -7.98
N VAL A 50 -4.05 -5.16 -6.74
CA VAL A 50 -4.47 -6.01 -5.63
C VAL A 50 -5.33 -5.19 -4.69
N SER A 51 -6.48 -5.74 -4.29
CA SER A 51 -7.33 -5.18 -3.24
C SER A 51 -7.29 -6.11 -2.02
N GLY A 52 -7.27 -5.54 -0.82
CA GLY A 52 -7.23 -6.32 0.40
C GLY A 52 -7.18 -5.49 1.67
N PHE A 53 -6.78 -6.13 2.75
CA PHE A 53 -6.69 -5.56 4.08
C PHE A 53 -5.24 -5.16 4.40
N ALA A 54 -5.02 -3.92 4.83
CA ALA A 54 -3.73 -3.44 5.30
C ALA A 54 -3.80 -3.00 6.77
N LYS A 55 -2.75 -3.33 7.54
CA LYS A 55 -2.55 -2.90 8.94
C LYS A 55 -2.15 -1.42 9.00
N GLY A 56 -3.07 -0.55 8.61
CA GLY A 56 -2.87 0.89 8.48
C GLY A 56 -2.97 1.68 9.78
N TYR A 57 -3.12 2.99 9.65
CA TYR A 57 -3.42 3.87 10.80
C TYR A 57 -4.73 3.45 11.46
N GLY A 58 -4.72 3.26 12.78
CA GLY A 58 -5.90 2.81 13.54
C GLY A 58 -6.08 1.30 13.63
N TYR A 59 -5.22 0.50 12.98
CA TYR A 59 -5.28 -0.97 13.05
C TYR A 59 -5.14 -1.47 14.50
N SER A 60 -5.97 -2.45 14.85
CA SER A 60 -5.90 -3.18 16.11
C SER A 60 -5.89 -4.68 15.83
N GLN A 61 -5.17 -5.46 16.64
CA GLN A 61 -5.17 -6.93 16.52
C GLN A 61 -6.56 -7.55 16.73
N LYS A 62 -7.50 -6.82 17.36
CA LYS A 62 -8.89 -7.23 17.56
C LYS A 62 -9.81 -6.94 16.36
N GLU A 63 -9.29 -6.26 15.34
CA GLU A 63 -10.07 -5.90 14.15
C GLU A 63 -10.51 -7.16 13.39
N LYS A 64 -11.79 -7.20 13.02
CA LYS A 64 -12.36 -8.33 12.28
C LYS A 64 -12.00 -8.17 10.81
N ILE A 65 -11.25 -9.12 10.29
CA ILE A 65 -10.92 -9.24 8.86
C ILE A 65 -11.88 -10.27 8.26
N SER A 66 -12.64 -9.85 7.26
CA SER A 66 -13.57 -10.68 6.47
C SER A 66 -13.41 -10.35 4.98
N ASP A 67 -14.10 -11.09 4.11
CA ASP A 67 -14.04 -10.86 2.66
C ASP A 67 -14.46 -9.43 2.25
N ASP A 68 -15.27 -8.76 3.06
CA ASP A 68 -15.71 -7.38 2.83
C ASP A 68 -14.84 -6.32 3.54
N SER A 69 -13.77 -6.74 4.21
CA SER A 69 -12.89 -5.85 4.99
C SER A 69 -11.78 -5.17 4.17
N ALA A 70 -11.80 -5.28 2.84
CA ALA A 70 -10.79 -4.66 2.00
C ALA A 70 -10.75 -3.13 2.23
N ASN A 71 -9.63 -2.65 2.78
CA ASN A 71 -9.45 -1.25 3.16
C ASN A 71 -8.30 -0.57 2.39
N HIS A 72 -7.62 -1.31 1.51
CA HIS A 72 -6.45 -0.82 0.81
C HIS A 72 -6.25 -1.47 -0.57
N ALA A 73 -5.50 -0.79 -1.43
CA ALA A 73 -5.15 -1.25 -2.76
C ALA A 73 -3.69 -0.96 -3.08
N TRP A 74 -3.03 -1.90 -3.75
CA TRP A 74 -1.62 -1.87 -4.13
C TRP A 74 -1.40 -2.62 -5.46
N ASN A 75 -0.15 -2.82 -5.86
CA ASN A 75 0.18 -3.50 -7.12
C ASN A 75 1.00 -4.76 -6.88
N ALA A 76 0.81 -5.75 -7.75
CA ALA A 76 1.74 -6.83 -8.00
C ALA A 76 2.38 -6.62 -9.38
N VAL A 77 3.69 -6.84 -9.48
CA VAL A 77 4.46 -6.74 -10.72
C VAL A 77 5.35 -7.95 -10.90
N TYR A 78 5.53 -8.39 -12.14
CA TYR A 78 6.42 -9.50 -12.48
C TYR A 78 7.67 -8.96 -13.19
N ILE A 79 8.84 -9.20 -12.60
CA ILE A 79 10.14 -8.69 -13.06
C ILE A 79 11.18 -9.79 -12.84
N GLU A 80 12.02 -10.06 -13.84
CA GLU A 80 13.15 -11.01 -13.73
C GLU A 80 12.72 -12.36 -13.13
N ASP A 81 11.65 -12.93 -13.69
CA ASP A 81 11.05 -14.21 -13.31
C ASP A 81 10.48 -14.29 -11.88
N ALA A 82 10.32 -13.14 -11.20
CA ALA A 82 9.80 -13.07 -9.83
C ALA A 82 8.65 -12.06 -9.68
N TRP A 83 7.74 -12.35 -8.74
CA TRP A 83 6.68 -11.44 -8.35
C TRP A 83 7.11 -10.52 -7.21
N TYR A 84 6.78 -9.24 -7.34
CA TYR A 84 6.99 -8.22 -6.31
C TYR A 84 5.71 -7.45 -6.03
N LEU A 85 5.56 -7.00 -4.78
CA LEU A 85 4.46 -6.15 -4.34
C LEU A 85 4.92 -4.71 -4.16
N LEU A 86 4.03 -3.77 -4.44
CA LEU A 86 4.35 -2.34 -4.43
C LEU A 86 3.16 -1.51 -3.93
N ASP A 87 3.39 -0.70 -2.91
CA ASP A 87 2.40 0.23 -2.36
C ASP A 87 2.84 1.68 -2.61
N SER A 88 2.41 2.23 -3.74
CA SER A 88 2.70 3.62 -4.10
C SER A 88 2.12 4.63 -3.11
N THR A 89 1.07 4.27 -2.36
CA THR A 89 0.43 5.15 -1.37
C THR A 89 1.35 5.33 -0.18
N TRP A 90 1.74 4.22 0.47
CA TRP A 90 2.61 4.23 1.65
C TRP A 90 4.09 4.43 1.31
N GLY A 91 4.49 4.16 0.07
CA GLY A 91 5.81 4.52 -0.45
C GLY A 91 6.00 6.03 -0.63
N SER A 92 4.91 6.79 -0.83
CA SER A 92 4.98 8.24 -1.03
C SER A 92 5.07 9.06 0.28
N GLY A 93 4.66 8.48 1.40
CA GLY A 93 4.54 9.16 2.68
C GLY A 93 3.57 8.46 3.63
N TYR A 94 3.20 9.18 4.70
CA TYR A 94 2.26 8.70 5.71
C TYR A 94 1.39 9.84 6.24
N ALA A 95 0.23 9.54 6.79
CA ALA A 95 -0.56 10.54 7.52
C ALA A 95 -0.26 10.48 9.02
N LYS A 96 -0.33 11.64 9.67
CA LYS A 96 -0.31 11.74 11.14
C LYS A 96 -1.41 12.69 11.62
N PRO A 97 -1.86 12.58 12.88
CA PRO A 97 -2.72 13.59 13.49
C PRO A 97 -2.07 14.98 13.46
N GLY A 98 -2.86 15.96 13.00
CA GLY A 98 -2.58 17.38 13.05
C GLY A 98 -3.01 17.99 14.38
N LYS A 99 -2.87 19.31 14.50
CA LYS A 99 -3.08 20.01 15.77
C LYS A 99 -4.55 20.02 16.23
N ARG A 100 -5.49 19.80 15.31
CA ARG A 100 -6.94 19.80 15.58
C ARG A 100 -7.57 18.42 15.35
N GLY A 101 -6.75 17.36 15.30
CA GLY A 101 -7.21 15.98 15.09
C GLY A 101 -7.38 15.58 13.63
N GLU A 102 -7.16 16.49 12.68
CA GLU A 102 -7.19 16.19 11.25
C GLU A 102 -6.00 15.33 10.81
N LEU A 103 -6.16 14.41 9.86
CA LEU A 103 -5.01 13.69 9.29
C LEU A 103 -4.27 14.58 8.29
N VAL A 104 -2.99 14.84 8.57
CA VAL A 104 -2.08 15.60 7.70
C VAL A 104 -1.10 14.64 7.03
N PHE A 105 -1.10 14.64 5.71
CA PHE A 105 -0.13 13.87 4.92
C PHE A 105 1.27 14.49 5.02
N LEU A 106 2.25 13.66 5.36
CA LEU A 106 3.67 13.98 5.31
C LEU A 106 4.33 13.18 4.19
N LYS A 107 4.89 13.91 3.23
CA LYS A 107 5.72 13.31 2.19
C LYS A 107 7.03 12.83 2.81
N LYS A 108 7.25 11.52 2.79
CA LYS A 108 8.49 10.87 3.19
C LYS A 108 8.60 9.58 2.40
N LEU A 109 9.50 9.55 1.43
CA LEU A 109 9.67 8.36 0.60
C LEU A 109 10.08 7.18 1.47
N ASN A 110 9.46 6.03 1.20
CA ASN A 110 9.76 4.79 1.87
C ASN A 110 9.92 3.67 0.84
N ASP A 111 11.17 3.41 0.49
CA ASP A 111 11.56 2.42 -0.51
C ASP A 111 11.20 0.99 -0.09
N TYR A 112 10.88 0.76 1.19
CA TYR A 112 10.37 -0.54 1.65
C TYR A 112 9.17 -1.00 0.83
N TYR A 113 8.30 -0.07 0.40
CA TYR A 113 7.09 -0.38 -0.36
C TYR A 113 7.30 -0.38 -1.88
N PHE A 114 8.56 -0.37 -2.34
CA PHE A 114 8.90 -0.43 -3.75
C PHE A 114 9.58 -1.77 -4.05
N LEU A 115 8.94 -2.59 -4.90
CA LEU A 115 9.39 -3.94 -5.26
C LEU A 115 9.69 -4.83 -4.04
N THR A 116 8.76 -4.85 -3.08
CA THR A 116 8.87 -5.63 -1.87
C THR A 116 8.58 -7.10 -2.18
N PRO A 117 9.42 -8.05 -1.73
CA PRO A 117 9.09 -9.47 -1.83
C PRO A 117 7.80 -9.82 -1.07
N PRO A 118 6.98 -10.76 -1.57
CA PRO A 118 5.72 -11.16 -0.95
C PRO A 118 5.84 -11.53 0.53
N GLU A 119 6.90 -12.25 0.90
CA GLU A 119 7.18 -12.73 2.27
C GLU A 119 7.40 -11.58 3.28
N ASN A 120 7.82 -10.42 2.79
CA ASN A 120 7.97 -9.22 3.62
C ASN A 120 6.68 -8.39 3.62
N PHE A 121 6.05 -8.26 2.46
CA PHE A 121 4.88 -7.40 2.28
C PHE A 121 3.64 -7.93 3.01
N ILE A 122 3.48 -9.26 3.08
CA ILE A 122 2.39 -9.94 3.79
C ILE A 122 2.34 -9.60 5.29
N CYS A 123 3.42 -9.12 5.89
CA CYS A 123 3.41 -8.69 7.30
C CYS A 123 2.46 -7.52 7.57
N SER A 124 2.10 -6.75 6.54
CA SER A 124 1.18 -5.61 6.65
C SER A 124 0.01 -5.60 5.68
N HIS A 125 0.05 -6.36 4.59
CA HIS A 125 -0.95 -6.34 3.53
C HIS A 125 -1.42 -7.75 3.21
N LEU A 126 -2.67 -8.06 3.51
CA LEU A 126 -3.34 -9.31 3.19
C LEU A 126 -4.30 -9.11 2.01
N PRO A 127 -4.03 -9.68 0.83
CA PRO A 127 -4.95 -9.66 -0.31
C PRO A 127 -6.30 -10.29 0.02
N LYS A 128 -7.37 -9.81 -0.65
CA LYS A 128 -8.69 -10.46 -0.59
C LYS A 128 -8.68 -11.81 -1.32
N GLN A 129 -7.97 -11.90 -2.45
CA GLN A 129 -7.80 -13.15 -3.19
C GLN A 129 -6.51 -13.85 -2.78
N GLU A 130 -6.61 -15.10 -2.34
CA GLU A 130 -5.48 -15.88 -1.83
C GLU A 130 -4.30 -15.98 -2.82
N TYR A 131 -4.57 -16.17 -4.12
CA TYR A 131 -3.52 -16.26 -5.14
C TYR A 131 -2.65 -14.99 -5.23
N ALA A 132 -3.21 -13.83 -4.84
CA ALA A 132 -2.49 -12.56 -4.87
C ALA A 132 -1.57 -12.37 -3.66
N GLN A 133 -1.53 -13.35 -2.73
CA GLN A 133 -0.51 -13.39 -1.68
C GLN A 133 0.86 -13.63 -2.29
N LEU A 134 0.93 -14.37 -3.40
CA LEU A 134 2.17 -14.73 -4.09
C LEU A 134 3.14 -15.46 -3.13
N LEU A 135 2.57 -16.23 -2.21
CA LEU A 135 3.25 -17.11 -1.27
C LEU A 135 2.87 -18.55 -1.58
N ASP A 136 3.81 -19.46 -1.34
CA ASP A 136 3.59 -20.89 -1.45
C ASP A 136 4.17 -21.60 -0.21
N PRO A 137 3.33 -22.10 0.72
CA PRO A 137 1.88 -21.98 0.73
C PRO A 137 1.39 -20.57 1.12
N PRO A 138 0.14 -20.19 0.77
CA PRO A 138 -0.47 -18.98 1.30
C PRO A 138 -0.73 -19.09 2.81
N ILE A 139 -0.79 -17.95 3.48
CA ILE A 139 -1.12 -17.86 4.90
C ILE A 139 -2.59 -17.54 5.13
N THR A 140 -3.08 -17.93 6.31
CA THR A 140 -4.42 -17.63 6.79
C THR A 140 -4.53 -16.23 7.39
N ILE A 141 -5.77 -15.74 7.55
CA ILE A 141 -6.07 -14.49 8.26
C ILE A 141 -5.53 -14.51 9.70
N GLU A 142 -5.58 -15.66 10.38
CA GLU A 142 -5.13 -15.77 11.76
C GLU A 142 -3.60 -15.70 11.86
N GLU A 143 -2.87 -16.36 10.97
CA GLU A 143 -1.42 -16.21 10.85
C GLU A 143 -1.05 -14.76 10.51
N PHE A 144 -1.73 -14.15 9.54
CA PHE A 144 -1.55 -12.75 9.20
C PHE A 144 -1.70 -11.85 10.41
N LYS A 145 -2.73 -12.03 11.26
CA LYS A 145 -2.92 -11.22 12.48
C LYS A 145 -1.74 -11.31 13.46
N GLN A 146 -1.05 -12.44 13.52
CA GLN A 146 0.12 -12.64 14.38
C GLN A 146 1.40 -12.00 13.83
N LEU A 147 1.48 -11.76 12.52
CA LEU A 147 2.65 -11.14 11.91
C LEU A 147 2.87 -9.73 12.43
N LYS A 148 4.12 -9.41 12.75
CA LYS A 148 4.55 -8.05 13.08
C LYS A 148 5.19 -7.43 11.85
N LYS A 149 4.85 -6.16 11.61
CA LYS A 149 5.55 -5.33 10.64
C LYS A 149 7.06 -5.41 10.87
N PRO A 150 7.88 -5.72 9.84
CA PRO A 150 9.31 -5.89 10.03
C PRO A 150 9.94 -4.61 10.58
N PHE A 151 10.92 -4.75 11.47
CA PHE A 151 11.44 -3.67 12.35
C PHE A 151 12.16 -2.50 11.63
N PHE A 152 12.14 -2.47 10.29
CA PHE A 152 12.74 -1.41 9.47
C PHE A 152 12.09 -0.01 9.63
N TYR A 153 11.07 0.11 10.49
CA TYR A 153 10.43 1.37 10.87
C TYR A 153 11.29 2.30 11.74
N SER A 154 12.43 1.83 12.27
CA SER A 154 13.41 2.70 12.91
C SER A 154 14.47 3.11 11.89
N THR A 155 14.47 4.40 11.57
CA THR A 155 15.52 5.17 10.87
C THR A 155 16.78 4.35 10.53
N ARG A 156 17.10 4.22 9.23
CA ARG A 156 18.53 4.22 8.86
C ARG A 156 19.09 5.53 9.42
N LYS A 157 19.67 5.48 10.62
CA LYS A 157 20.65 6.47 11.03
C LYS A 157 21.69 6.43 9.92
N THR A 158 21.80 7.51 9.19
CA THR A 158 22.96 7.79 8.35
C THR A 158 24.18 7.55 9.23
N GLN A 159 24.88 6.44 9.00
CA GLN A 159 26.26 6.31 9.42
C GLN A 159 27.04 7.31 8.58
N ASN A 160 27.18 8.53 9.07
CA ASN A 160 28.28 9.38 8.65
C ASN A 160 29.55 8.75 9.22
N LYS A 161 30.20 7.91 8.41
CA LYS A 161 31.65 7.74 8.46
C LYS A 161 32.26 8.85 7.61
N LYS A 162 32.81 9.86 8.27
CA LYS A 162 34.15 10.42 8.05
C LYS A 162 34.44 11.44 9.14
#